data_AF-A0A011NWL4-F1
#
_entry.id   AF-A0A011NWL4-F1
#
_cell.length_a   1.000
_cell.length_b   1.000
_cell.length_c   1.000
_cell.angle_alpha   90.00
_cell.angle_beta   90.00
_cell.angle_gamma   90.00
#
_symmetry.space_group_name_H-M   'P 1'
#
loop_
_entity.id
_entity.type
_entity.pdbx_description
1 polymer ?
#
loop_
_entity_poly.entity_id
_entity_poly.type
_entity_poly.pdbx_seq_one_letter_code
_entity_poly.pdbx_strand_id
1 'polypeptide(L)'
;MIVADDGVGIFARIAGALGLPDMRQALFELAKGKLTTDPSKHTGEGVFFTSRMFDTFEISANGLQFNHDPGSRHDWLQEAPGVFTDGTAVFMEIALNAGRSTAEVYSRFTDAPDDYDFSKTIVPMRLARFGDEELISRSQARRLIARFDRFRTVILDFSDVPEIGQAFADELFRVYANSHPEVEFLPRNMTRPVEKMWLRAVAPRST
;
A
#
# COMPACT_ATOMS: atom_id res chain seq x y z
N MET A 1 -15.61 16.08 -6.32
CA MET A 1 -16.41 15.89 -5.08
C MET A 1 -15.48 16.01 -3.89
N ILE A 2 -15.94 16.63 -2.79
CA ILE A 2 -15.17 16.73 -1.54
C ILE A 2 -16.03 16.21 -0.38
N VAL A 3 -15.46 15.35 0.45
CA VAL A 3 -16.01 14.94 1.74
C VAL A 3 -15.02 15.35 2.82
N ALA A 4 -15.48 16.02 3.87
CA ALA A 4 -14.60 16.48 4.94
C ALA A 4 -15.22 16.23 6.33
N ASP A 5 -14.36 15.98 7.31
CA ASP A 5 -14.67 15.90 8.73
C ASP A 5 -13.78 16.83 9.55
N ASP A 6 -14.13 17.06 10.81
CA ASP A 6 -13.43 17.90 11.80
C ASP A 6 -12.71 17.06 12.88
N GLY A 7 -12.39 15.80 12.57
CA GLY A 7 -11.78 14.86 13.49
C GLY A 7 -10.27 15.06 13.70
N VAL A 8 -9.62 14.02 14.23
CA VAL A 8 -8.17 14.02 14.51
C VAL A 8 -7.31 13.93 13.23
N GLY A 9 -7.91 13.63 12.08
CA GLY A 9 -7.21 13.35 10.84
C GLY A 9 -6.79 11.88 10.70
N ILE A 10 -6.96 11.34 9.50
CA ILE A 10 -6.76 9.91 9.22
C ILE A 10 -5.32 9.43 9.46
N PHE A 11 -4.30 10.23 9.11
CA PHE A 11 -2.91 9.81 9.27
C PHE A 11 -2.50 9.76 10.75
N ALA A 12 -2.91 10.74 11.55
CA ALA A 12 -2.70 10.73 12.99
C ALA A 12 -3.46 9.55 13.65
N ARG A 13 -4.69 9.29 13.23
CA ARG A 13 -5.50 8.17 13.74
C ARG A 13 -4.82 6.82 13.48
N ILE A 14 -4.33 6.59 12.26
CA ILE A 14 -3.68 5.34 11.88
C ILE A 14 -2.33 5.20 12.57
N ALA A 15 -1.52 6.27 12.61
CA ALA A 15 -0.23 6.25 13.28
C ALA A 15 -0.37 5.91 14.77
N GLY A 16 -1.33 6.53 15.46
CA GLY A 16 -1.63 6.22 16.85
C GLY A 16 -2.12 4.78 17.05
N ALA A 17 -3.01 4.28 16.20
CA ALA A 17 -3.57 2.93 16.31
C ALA A 17 -2.54 1.81 16.04
N LEU A 18 -1.56 2.07 15.18
CA LEU A 18 -0.53 1.09 14.80
C LEU A 18 0.82 1.33 15.51
N GLY A 19 0.92 2.35 16.36
CA GLY A 19 2.17 2.73 17.02
C GLY A 19 3.28 3.12 16.03
N LEU A 20 2.91 3.76 14.91
CA LEU A 20 3.87 4.16 13.89
C LEU A 20 4.71 5.32 14.40
N PRO A 21 6.04 5.31 14.15
CA PRO A 21 6.92 6.39 14.59
C PRO A 21 6.70 7.70 13.81
N ASP A 22 6.04 7.63 12.66
CA ASP A 22 5.79 8.76 11.77
C ASP A 22 4.44 8.59 11.06
N MET A 23 3.66 9.67 10.95
CA MET A 23 2.38 9.71 10.25
C MET A 23 2.52 9.41 8.75
N ARG A 24 3.69 9.67 8.15
CA ARG A 24 3.96 9.32 6.75
C ARG A 24 3.88 7.81 6.50
N GLN A 25 4.09 6.98 7.54
CA GLN A 25 3.93 5.53 7.44
C GLN A 25 2.47 5.09 7.33
N ALA A 26 1.52 5.91 7.78
CA ALA A 26 0.11 5.60 7.69
C ALA A 26 -0.36 5.46 6.25
N LEU A 27 0.22 6.21 5.31
CA LEU A 27 -0.10 6.06 3.90
C LEU A 27 0.24 4.66 3.42
N PHE A 28 1.45 4.20 3.72
CA PHE A 28 1.90 2.88 3.29
C PHE A 28 0.94 1.79 3.79
N GLU A 29 0.40 1.95 5.01
CA GLU A 29 -0.62 1.06 5.54
C GLU A 29 -1.98 1.19 4.82
N LEU A 30 -2.41 2.39 4.44
CA LEU A 30 -3.62 2.57 3.63
C LEU A 30 -3.48 1.92 2.25
N ALA A 31 -2.32 2.07 1.61
CA ALA A 31 -2.07 1.55 0.27
C ALA A 31 -2.17 0.03 0.19
N LYS A 32 -1.84 -0.71 1.26
CA LYS A 32 -2.00 -2.16 1.35
C LYS A 32 -3.47 -2.62 1.35
N GLY A 33 -4.39 -1.79 1.84
CA GLY A 33 -5.78 -2.18 2.08
C GLY A 33 -5.99 -2.99 3.38
N LYS A 34 -7.20 -3.51 3.58
CA LYS A 34 -7.65 -4.27 4.78
C LYS A 34 -7.22 -3.59 6.11
N LEU A 35 -7.37 -2.26 6.19
CA LEU A 35 -6.99 -1.47 7.36
C LEU A 35 -8.23 -0.98 8.10
N THR A 36 -8.40 -1.42 9.35
CA THR A 36 -9.47 -0.99 10.23
C THR A 36 -8.93 -0.80 11.65
N THR A 37 -9.45 0.19 12.36
CA THR A 37 -9.22 0.40 13.80
C THR A 37 -10.41 -0.05 14.66
N ASP A 38 -11.50 -0.50 14.03
CA ASP A 38 -12.68 -1.09 14.68
C ASP A 38 -13.17 -2.30 13.84
N PRO A 39 -12.52 -3.47 13.98
CA PRO A 39 -12.84 -4.65 13.17
C PRO A 39 -14.23 -5.22 13.44
N SER A 40 -14.87 -4.85 14.57
CA SER A 40 -16.25 -5.27 14.88
C SER A 40 -17.29 -4.58 14.02
N LYS A 41 -16.95 -3.42 13.44
CA LYS A 41 -17.87 -2.60 12.64
C LYS A 41 -17.42 -2.37 11.20
N HIS A 42 -16.13 -2.52 10.92
CA HIS A 42 -15.55 -2.17 9.62
C HIS A 42 -14.57 -3.23 9.12
N THR A 43 -14.77 -3.67 7.88
CA THR A 43 -13.88 -4.59 7.16
C THR A 43 -12.51 -3.98 6.85
N GLY A 44 -12.44 -2.64 6.79
CA GLY A 44 -11.20 -1.92 6.49
C GLY A 44 -10.86 -1.82 5.00
N GLU A 45 -11.86 -2.01 4.15
CA GLU A 45 -11.69 -2.07 2.69
C GLU A 45 -12.14 -0.78 1.98
N GLY A 46 -12.98 0.03 2.63
CA GLY A 46 -13.66 1.17 2.03
C GLY A 46 -12.71 2.15 1.35
N VAL A 47 -11.72 2.69 2.08
CA VAL A 47 -10.77 3.67 1.51
C VAL A 47 -10.00 3.09 0.32
N PHE A 48 -9.60 1.81 0.40
CA PHE A 48 -8.83 1.15 -0.64
C PHE A 48 -9.62 0.98 -1.95
N PHE A 49 -10.88 0.55 -1.86
CA PHE A 49 -11.73 0.37 -3.04
C PHE A 49 -12.24 1.71 -3.57
N THR A 50 -12.65 2.63 -2.70
CA THR A 50 -13.06 3.97 -3.10
C THR A 50 -11.94 4.66 -3.85
N SER A 51 -10.68 4.60 -3.40
CA SER A 51 -9.57 5.25 -4.13
C SER A 51 -9.44 4.76 -5.57
N ARG A 52 -9.76 3.50 -5.84
CA ARG A 52 -9.65 2.86 -7.16
C ARG A 52 -10.90 3.02 -8.03
N MET A 53 -12.00 3.54 -7.48
CA MET A 53 -13.22 3.83 -8.22
C MET A 53 -13.16 5.17 -8.97
N PHE A 54 -12.25 6.06 -8.57
CA PHE A 54 -12.10 7.42 -9.10
C PHE A 54 -10.84 7.54 -9.96
N ASP A 55 -10.83 8.53 -10.87
CA ASP A 55 -9.65 8.89 -11.68
C ASP A 55 -8.64 9.68 -10.85
N THR A 56 -9.15 10.46 -9.90
CA THR A 56 -8.32 11.12 -8.90
C THR A 56 -8.95 10.90 -7.54
N PHE A 57 -8.14 10.45 -6.60
CA PHE A 57 -8.52 10.32 -5.21
C PHE A 57 -7.41 10.94 -4.36
N GLU A 58 -7.76 11.91 -3.53
CA GLU A 58 -6.81 12.61 -2.70
C GLU A 58 -7.30 12.72 -1.26
N ILE A 59 -6.40 12.51 -0.30
CA ILE A 59 -6.64 12.70 1.13
C ILE A 59 -5.72 13.81 1.62
N SER A 60 -6.30 14.84 2.22
CA SER A 60 -5.58 15.90 2.93
C SER A 60 -5.92 15.82 4.42
N ALA A 61 -4.91 15.61 5.28
CA ALA A 61 -5.05 15.58 6.74
C ALA A 61 -3.70 15.75 7.42
N ASN A 62 -3.67 16.29 8.64
CA ASN A 62 -2.46 16.32 9.49
C ASN A 62 -1.21 16.94 8.81
N GLY A 63 -1.39 17.94 7.94
CA GLY A 63 -0.29 18.56 7.17
C GLY A 63 0.30 17.67 6.07
N LEU A 64 -0.37 16.58 5.74
CA LEU A 64 0.00 15.63 4.69
C LEU A 64 -1.10 15.57 3.62
N GLN A 65 -0.67 15.43 2.38
CA GLN A 65 -1.55 15.20 1.24
C GLN A 65 -1.10 13.92 0.54
N PHE A 66 -2.07 13.02 0.33
CA PHE A 66 -1.91 11.78 -0.40
C PHE A 66 -2.75 11.82 -1.66
N ASN A 67 -2.18 11.40 -2.78
CA ASN A 67 -2.92 11.21 -4.02
C ASN A 67 -2.82 9.75 -4.49
N HIS A 68 -3.92 9.22 -5.00
CA HIS A 68 -4.01 8.03 -5.83
C HIS A 68 -4.64 8.43 -7.17
N ASP A 69 -3.87 8.29 -8.24
CA ASP A 69 -4.31 8.53 -9.61
C ASP A 69 -3.92 7.31 -10.45
N PRO A 70 -4.90 6.50 -10.90
CA PRO A 70 -4.64 5.31 -11.71
C PRO A 70 -4.02 5.61 -13.09
N GLY A 71 -4.13 6.85 -13.60
CA GLY A 71 -3.56 7.32 -14.87
C GLY A 71 -2.22 8.03 -14.71
N SER A 72 -1.91 8.55 -13.51
CA SER A 72 -0.56 8.94 -13.13
C SER A 72 0.30 7.70 -12.98
N ARG A 73 1.61 7.86 -13.20
CA ARG A 73 2.54 6.76 -12.91
C ARG A 73 2.54 6.40 -11.42
N HIS A 74 2.19 7.34 -10.53
CA HIS A 74 2.51 7.22 -9.11
C HIS A 74 1.52 7.91 -8.17
N ASP A 75 0.98 7.16 -7.20
CA ASP A 75 0.55 7.66 -5.89
C ASP A 75 1.65 8.49 -5.20
N TRP A 76 1.36 9.55 -4.47
CA TRP A 76 2.41 10.27 -3.75
C TRP A 76 1.93 10.77 -2.40
N LEU A 77 2.88 10.99 -1.50
CA LEU A 77 2.68 11.68 -0.23
C LEU A 77 3.59 12.90 -0.20
N GLN A 78 3.03 14.05 0.15
CA GLN A 78 3.83 15.23 0.40
C GLN A 78 3.34 15.96 1.63
N GLU A 79 4.25 16.71 2.24
CA GLU A 79 3.85 17.74 3.20
C GLU A 79 3.18 18.87 2.44
N ALA A 80 1.95 19.17 2.82
CA ALA A 80 1.20 20.26 2.24
C ALA A 80 0.30 20.85 3.32
N PRO A 81 0.26 22.18 3.48
CA PRO A 81 -0.77 22.81 4.27
C PRO A 81 -2.12 22.49 3.61
N GLY A 82 -2.91 21.64 4.28
CA GLY A 82 -4.24 21.31 3.83
C GLY A 82 -5.13 22.56 3.80
N VAL A 83 -6.19 22.51 2.99
CA VAL A 83 -7.24 23.56 3.00
C VAL A 83 -7.90 23.66 4.38
N PHE A 84 -7.93 22.55 5.12
CA PHE A 84 -8.42 22.45 6.49
C PHE A 84 -7.25 22.21 7.44
N THR A 85 -7.22 22.93 8.56
CA THR A 85 -6.19 22.79 9.61
C THR A 85 -6.37 21.54 10.44
N ASP A 86 -7.61 21.08 10.57
CA ASP A 86 -8.03 19.95 11.38
C ASP A 86 -8.86 18.97 10.54
N GLY A 87 -8.98 17.73 11.00
CA GLY A 87 -9.78 16.70 10.33
C GLY A 87 -9.14 16.05 9.11
N THR A 88 -10.00 15.46 8.29
CA THR A 88 -9.65 14.82 7.02
C THR A 88 -10.53 15.39 5.92
N ALA A 89 -9.92 15.74 4.79
CA ALA A 89 -10.65 16.04 3.55
C ALA A 89 -10.27 15.03 2.48
N VAL A 90 -11.28 14.49 1.80
CA VAL A 90 -11.13 13.55 0.68
C VAL A 90 -11.67 14.20 -0.58
N PHE A 91 -10.80 14.46 -1.56
CA PHE A 91 -11.17 14.93 -2.89
C PHE A 91 -11.23 13.75 -3.86
N MET A 92 -12.26 13.73 -4.69
CA MET A 92 -12.53 12.65 -5.64
C MET A 92 -13.00 13.21 -6.98
N GLU A 93 -12.43 12.72 -8.07
CA GLU A 93 -12.80 13.07 -9.44
C GLU A 93 -13.03 11.81 -10.28
N ILE A 94 -14.08 11.82 -11.09
CA ILE A 94 -14.39 10.77 -12.07
C ILE A 94 -14.77 11.40 -13.40
N ALA A 95 -14.19 10.89 -14.48
CA ALA A 95 -14.49 11.32 -15.83
C ALA A 95 -15.92 10.98 -16.22
N LEU A 96 -16.59 11.88 -16.96
CA LEU A 96 -17.98 11.67 -17.41
C LEU A 96 -18.14 10.48 -18.36
N ASN A 97 -17.05 10.05 -19.00
CA ASN A 97 -16.98 8.90 -19.88
C ASN A 97 -16.27 7.70 -19.24
N ALA A 98 -16.13 7.67 -17.90
CA ALA A 98 -15.52 6.55 -17.21
C ALA A 98 -16.27 5.25 -17.50
N GLY A 99 -15.60 4.30 -18.16
CA GLY A 99 -16.18 3.00 -18.52
C GLY A 99 -16.04 1.92 -17.43
N ARG A 100 -15.28 2.20 -16.37
CA ARG A 100 -15.04 1.23 -15.29
C ARG A 100 -16.28 1.04 -14.42
N SER A 101 -16.57 -0.20 -14.05
CA SER A 101 -17.60 -0.52 -13.07
C SER A 101 -17.00 -0.85 -11.69
N THR A 102 -17.82 -0.72 -10.64
CA THR A 102 -17.42 -1.17 -9.30
C THR A 102 -17.07 -2.66 -9.28
N ALA A 103 -17.83 -3.49 -10.00
CA ALA A 103 -17.60 -4.92 -10.12
C ALA A 103 -16.21 -5.23 -10.73
N GLU A 104 -15.80 -4.52 -11.78
CA GLU A 104 -14.47 -4.65 -12.38
C GLU A 104 -13.33 -4.22 -11.45
N VAL A 105 -13.58 -3.27 -10.55
CA VAL A 105 -12.60 -2.87 -9.54
C VAL A 105 -12.47 -3.97 -8.49
N TYR A 106 -13.58 -4.49 -7.96
CA TYR A 106 -13.57 -5.59 -6.98
C TYR A 106 -12.89 -6.84 -7.54
N SER A 107 -13.24 -7.26 -8.76
CA SER A 107 -12.72 -8.48 -9.38
C SER A 107 -11.19 -8.47 -9.60
N ARG A 108 -10.52 -7.31 -9.52
CA ARG A 108 -9.05 -7.24 -9.58
C ARG A 108 -8.38 -7.69 -8.28
N PHE A 109 -9.09 -7.62 -7.16
CA PHE A 109 -8.55 -7.85 -5.82
C PHE A 109 -9.22 -9.03 -5.09
N THR A 110 -10.26 -9.59 -5.69
CA THR A 110 -10.96 -10.82 -5.28
C THR A 110 -10.82 -11.87 -6.36
N ASP A 111 -10.88 -13.17 -6.03
CA ASP A 111 -10.93 -14.24 -7.04
C ASP A 111 -12.39 -14.58 -7.39
N ALA A 112 -13.17 -13.55 -7.72
CA ALA A 112 -14.56 -13.67 -8.12
C ALA A 112 -14.68 -14.37 -9.48
N PRO A 113 -15.73 -15.19 -9.71
CA PRO A 113 -16.90 -15.40 -8.86
C PRO A 113 -16.74 -16.48 -7.77
N ASP A 114 -15.61 -17.17 -7.71
CA ASP A 114 -15.41 -18.32 -6.83
C ASP A 114 -15.12 -17.92 -5.37
N ASP A 115 -14.46 -16.77 -5.18
CA ASP A 115 -14.09 -16.22 -3.87
C ASP A 115 -14.14 -14.69 -3.90
N TYR A 116 -15.09 -14.12 -3.16
CA TYR A 116 -15.28 -12.67 -3.04
C TYR A 116 -14.44 -12.04 -1.92
N ASP A 117 -13.62 -12.81 -1.19
CA ASP A 117 -12.69 -12.23 -0.21
C ASP A 117 -11.64 -11.37 -0.93
N PHE A 118 -11.32 -10.21 -0.34
CA PHE A 118 -10.26 -9.32 -0.78
C PHE A 118 -8.89 -9.93 -0.46
N SER A 119 -8.55 -11.01 -1.14
CA SER A 119 -7.38 -11.85 -0.84
C SER A 119 -6.10 -11.39 -1.55
N LYS A 120 -6.20 -10.44 -2.49
CA LYS A 120 -5.08 -9.98 -3.32
C LYS A 120 -4.85 -8.48 -3.14
N THR A 121 -3.61 -8.05 -2.91
CA THR A 121 -3.25 -6.63 -2.87
C THR A 121 -2.05 -6.31 -3.77
N ILE A 122 -1.91 -5.03 -4.14
CA ILE A 122 -0.76 -4.49 -4.86
C ILE A 122 -0.11 -3.44 -3.95
N VAL A 123 1.16 -3.67 -3.61
CA VAL A 123 1.93 -2.80 -2.71
C VAL A 123 2.98 -2.06 -3.53
N PRO A 124 2.85 -0.74 -3.74
CA PRO A 124 3.87 0.07 -4.38
C PRO A 124 5.10 0.17 -3.48
N MET A 125 6.19 -0.49 -3.86
CA MET A 125 7.39 -0.63 -3.02
C MET A 125 8.10 0.70 -2.78
N ARG A 126 7.96 1.65 -3.71
CA ARG A 126 8.47 3.01 -3.53
C ARG A 126 7.84 3.75 -2.33
N LEU A 127 6.62 3.42 -1.93
CA LEU A 127 5.98 4.01 -0.74
C LEU A 127 6.58 3.48 0.58
N ALA A 128 7.35 2.39 0.51
CA ALA A 128 8.10 1.89 1.65
C ALA A 128 9.41 2.66 1.91
N ARG A 129 9.80 3.53 0.96
CA ARG A 129 10.92 4.46 1.12
C ARG A 129 10.42 5.65 1.94
N PHE A 130 11.04 5.90 3.08
CA PHE A 130 10.75 7.08 3.89
C PHE A 130 11.82 8.13 3.65
N GLY A 131 11.41 9.28 3.09
CA GLY A 131 12.36 10.30 2.64
C GLY A 131 13.30 9.75 1.57
N ASP A 132 14.60 10.00 1.73
CA ASP A 132 15.65 9.54 0.80
C ASP A 132 16.15 8.11 1.09
N GLU A 133 15.52 7.38 2.01
CA GLU A 133 15.96 6.02 2.35
C GLU A 133 15.79 5.03 1.17
N GLU A 134 16.83 4.25 0.92
CA GLU A 134 16.78 3.06 0.07
C GLU A 134 16.34 1.83 0.87
N LEU A 135 15.74 0.85 0.18
CA LEU A 135 15.21 -0.37 0.79
C LEU A 135 16.34 -1.38 1.06
N ILE A 136 17.19 -1.12 2.05
CA ILE A 136 18.43 -1.87 2.28
C ILE A 136 18.32 -2.86 3.46
N SER A 137 17.62 -2.49 4.53
CA SER A 137 17.70 -3.16 5.83
C SER A 137 16.57 -4.18 6.10
N ARG A 138 16.80 -5.09 7.04
CA ARG A 138 15.77 -6.04 7.51
C ARG A 138 14.64 -5.35 8.28
N SER A 139 14.94 -4.31 9.05
CA SER A 139 13.92 -3.56 9.79
C SER A 139 12.94 -2.88 8.83
N GLN A 140 13.43 -2.34 7.71
CA GLN A 140 12.57 -1.83 6.63
C GLN A 140 11.69 -2.95 6.05
N ALA A 141 12.24 -4.12 5.74
CA ALA A 141 11.45 -5.26 5.24
C ALA A 141 10.38 -5.72 6.26
N ARG A 142 10.70 -5.78 7.55
CA ARG A 142 9.73 -6.16 8.60
C ARG A 142 8.58 -5.16 8.72
N ARG A 143 8.88 -3.86 8.65
CA ARG A 143 7.84 -2.81 8.59
C ARG A 143 6.97 -2.98 7.34
N LEU A 144 7.61 -3.30 6.20
CA LEU A 144 6.89 -3.53 4.95
C LEU A 144 5.87 -4.66 5.07
N ILE A 145 6.33 -5.79 5.59
CA ILE A 145 5.61 -7.05 5.68
C ILE A 145 4.40 -7.01 6.62
N ALA A 146 4.35 -6.05 7.55
CA ALA A 146 3.25 -5.94 8.50
C ALA A 146 1.88 -5.98 7.77
N ARG A 147 1.01 -6.89 8.22
CA ARG A 147 -0.33 -7.18 7.67
C ARG A 147 -0.37 -7.92 6.32
N PHE A 148 0.75 -8.41 5.79
CA PHE A 148 0.73 -9.23 4.56
C PHE A 148 0.04 -10.58 4.78
N ASP A 149 0.03 -11.10 6.01
CA ASP A 149 -0.72 -12.28 6.46
C ASP A 149 -2.24 -12.16 6.26
N ARG A 150 -2.77 -10.97 5.97
CA ARG A 150 -4.18 -10.75 5.65
C ARG A 150 -4.55 -11.02 4.19
N PHE A 151 -3.56 -11.31 3.36
CA PHE A 151 -3.69 -11.50 1.92
C PHE A 151 -3.11 -12.86 1.52
N ARG A 152 -3.78 -13.55 0.60
CA ARG A 152 -3.26 -14.75 -0.08
C ARG A 152 -2.21 -14.39 -1.11
N THR A 153 -2.38 -13.27 -1.80
CA THR A 153 -1.45 -12.82 -2.85
C THR A 153 -1.08 -11.35 -2.63
N VAL A 154 0.23 -11.08 -2.54
CA VAL A 154 0.76 -9.72 -2.46
C VAL A 154 1.65 -9.46 -3.66
N ILE A 155 1.18 -8.59 -4.55
CA ILE A 155 1.94 -8.10 -5.69
C ILE A 155 2.84 -6.96 -5.19
N LEU A 156 4.15 -7.13 -5.34
CA LEU A 156 5.15 -6.15 -4.94
C LEU A 156 5.56 -5.36 -6.19
N ASP A 157 5.09 -4.12 -6.31
CA ASP A 157 5.36 -3.28 -7.48
C ASP A 157 6.62 -2.45 -7.24
N PHE A 158 7.71 -2.80 -7.94
CA PHE A 158 9.02 -2.16 -7.85
C PHE A 158 9.21 -0.98 -8.82
N SER A 159 8.12 -0.48 -9.43
CA SER A 159 8.16 0.77 -10.19
C SER A 159 8.83 1.87 -9.36
N ASP A 160 9.77 2.60 -9.95
CA ASP A 160 10.56 3.66 -9.31
C ASP A 160 11.39 3.23 -8.08
N VAL A 161 11.68 1.94 -7.95
CA VAL A 161 12.66 1.41 -7.00
C VAL A 161 13.96 1.07 -7.74
N PRO A 162 15.02 1.91 -7.64
CA PRO A 162 16.24 1.69 -8.40
C PRO A 162 16.96 0.41 -7.97
N GLU A 163 17.03 0.16 -6.66
CA GLU A 163 17.64 -1.03 -6.07
C GLU A 163 17.03 -1.37 -4.69
N ILE A 164 17.31 -2.59 -4.25
CA ILE A 164 17.05 -3.07 -2.88
C ILE A 164 18.31 -3.72 -2.34
N GLY A 165 18.50 -3.69 -1.03
CA GLY A 165 19.64 -4.34 -0.38
C GLY A 165 19.42 -5.84 -0.20
N GLN A 166 20.53 -6.58 -0.10
CA GLN A 166 20.51 -8.02 0.12
C GLN A 166 19.73 -8.40 1.40
N ALA A 167 19.91 -7.63 2.49
CA ALA A 167 19.27 -7.94 3.76
C ALA A 167 17.75 -7.74 3.68
N PHE A 168 17.28 -6.71 2.96
CA PHE A 168 15.88 -6.48 2.66
C PHE A 168 15.29 -7.62 1.82
N ALA A 169 15.94 -7.99 0.71
CA ALA A 169 15.48 -9.06 -0.18
C ALA A 169 15.43 -10.44 0.54
N ASP A 170 16.45 -10.75 1.34
CA ASP A 170 16.54 -11.98 2.13
C ASP A 170 15.41 -12.07 3.17
N GLU A 171 15.08 -10.97 3.84
CA GLU A 171 13.98 -10.93 4.81
C GLU A 171 12.62 -11.14 4.12
N LEU A 172 12.38 -10.48 2.99
CA LEU A 172 11.10 -10.52 2.30
C LEU A 172 10.89 -11.85 1.56
N PHE A 173 11.77 -12.21 0.63
CA PHE A 173 11.54 -13.31 -0.30
C PHE A 173 11.99 -14.68 0.20
N ARG A 174 12.71 -14.74 1.33
CA ARG A 174 13.18 -16.00 1.91
C ARG A 174 12.70 -16.19 3.34
N VAL A 175 13.03 -15.28 4.26
CA VAL A 175 12.67 -15.46 5.68
C VAL A 175 11.15 -15.44 5.83
N TYR A 176 10.49 -14.37 5.38
CA TYR A 176 9.05 -14.26 5.53
C TYR A 176 8.31 -15.27 4.66
N ALA A 177 8.62 -15.35 3.37
CA ALA A 177 7.98 -16.30 2.45
C ALA A 177 8.06 -17.76 2.93
N ASN A 178 9.18 -18.19 3.54
CA ASN A 178 9.27 -19.55 4.10
C ASN A 178 8.47 -19.73 5.40
N SER A 179 8.30 -18.66 6.18
CA SER A 179 7.52 -18.71 7.42
C SER A 179 6.01 -18.56 7.21
N HIS A 180 5.58 -18.03 6.06
CA HIS A 180 4.19 -17.78 5.68
C HIS A 180 3.95 -18.31 4.25
N PRO A 181 4.01 -19.64 4.03
CA PRO A 181 3.86 -20.24 2.71
C PRO A 181 2.46 -20.02 2.08
N GLU A 182 1.48 -19.62 2.88
CA GLU A 182 0.13 -19.24 2.45
C GLU A 182 0.07 -17.87 1.77
N VAL A 183 1.10 -17.02 1.93
CA VAL A 183 1.19 -15.70 1.30
C VAL A 183 2.11 -15.77 0.09
N GLU A 184 1.52 -15.66 -1.10
CA GLU A 184 2.26 -15.63 -2.35
C GLU A 184 2.80 -14.21 -2.66
N PHE A 185 4.11 -14.08 -2.86
CA PHE A 185 4.73 -12.84 -3.33
C PHE A 185 4.98 -12.85 -4.83
N LEU A 186 4.39 -11.87 -5.51
CA LEU A 186 4.52 -11.68 -6.95
C LEU A 186 5.25 -10.35 -7.25
N PRO A 187 6.58 -10.35 -7.41
CA PRO A 187 7.31 -9.14 -7.77
C PRO A 187 6.98 -8.71 -9.20
N ARG A 188 6.75 -7.41 -9.40
CA ARG A 188 6.48 -6.79 -10.71
C ARG A 188 7.34 -5.54 -10.89
N ASN A 189 7.55 -5.16 -12.15
CA ASN A 189 8.25 -3.93 -12.54
C ASN A 189 9.65 -3.76 -11.89
N MET A 190 10.38 -4.86 -11.74
CA MET A 190 11.74 -4.82 -11.17
C MET A 190 12.74 -4.20 -12.13
N THR A 191 13.66 -3.41 -11.59
CA THR A 191 14.90 -3.06 -12.28
C THR A 191 15.88 -4.24 -12.25
N ARG A 192 16.92 -4.22 -13.11
CA ARG A 192 17.96 -5.27 -13.09
C ARG A 192 18.64 -5.43 -11.72
N PRO A 193 18.99 -4.36 -10.98
CA PRO A 193 19.50 -4.49 -9.61
C PRO A 193 18.53 -5.20 -8.65
N VAL A 194 17.24 -4.85 -8.70
CA VAL A 194 16.20 -5.46 -7.86
C VAL A 194 16.05 -6.95 -8.19
N GLU A 195 15.94 -7.28 -9.48
CA GLU A 195 15.82 -8.67 -9.95
C GLU A 195 17.01 -9.53 -9.49
N LYS A 196 18.24 -9.00 -9.56
CA LYS A 196 19.43 -9.71 -9.09
C LYS A 196 19.35 -10.05 -7.60
N MET A 197 18.84 -9.14 -6.77
CA MET A 197 18.68 -9.38 -5.33
C MET A 197 17.55 -10.34 -5.03
N TRP A 198 16.44 -10.24 -5.75
CA TRP A 198 15.34 -11.20 -5.68
C TRP A 198 15.81 -12.62 -6.03
N LEU A 199 16.45 -12.81 -7.18
CA LEU A 199 17.01 -14.10 -7.61
C LEU A 199 17.97 -14.68 -6.58
N ARG A 200 18.83 -13.83 -5.99
CA ARG A 200 19.76 -14.25 -4.93
C ARG A 200 19.05 -14.69 -3.65
N ALA A 201 17.92 -14.07 -3.31
CA ALA A 201 17.15 -14.43 -2.11
C ALA A 201 16.40 -15.75 -2.28
N VAL A 202 15.84 -16.01 -3.47
CA VAL A 202 15.06 -17.23 -3.78
C VAL A 202 15.90 -18.42 -4.26
N ALA A 203 17.16 -18.19 -4.65
CA ALA A 203 18.05 -19.26 -5.07
C ALA A 203 18.22 -20.31 -3.96
N PRO A 204 18.13 -21.62 -4.29
CA PRO A 204 18.39 -22.69 -3.33
C PRO A 204 19.78 -22.52 -2.73
N ARG A 205 19.88 -22.48 -1.39
CA ARG A 205 21.19 -22.57 -0.74
C ARG A 205 21.56 -24.04 -0.65
N SER A 206 22.63 -24.43 -1.32
CA SER A 206 23.27 -25.73 -1.07
C SER A 206 23.65 -25.78 0.41
N THR A 207 22.96 -26.60 1.18
CA THR A 207 23.31 -26.97 2.56
C THR A 207 24.51 -27.89 2.58
#